data_AF-A0A4Y2NCX5-F1
#
_entry.id   AF-A0A4Y2NCX5-F1
#
_cell.length_a   1.000
_cell.length_b   1.000
_cell.length_c   1.000
_cell.angle_alpha   90.00
_cell.angle_beta   90.00
_cell.angle_gamma   90.00
#
_symmetry.space_group_name_H-M   'P 1'
#
loop_
_entity.id
_entity.type
_entity.pdbx_description
1 polymer ?
#
loop_
_entity_poly.entity_id
_entity_poly.type
_entity_poly.pdbx_seq_one_letter_code
_entity_poly.pdbx_strand_id
1 'polypeptide(L)'
;MTGAISLLQVIIENNFQTTFSETYKLLLIIVTIPITTVEAERCFSTLKRVKTFSRSTMSEDRLNALAMLSIEKRMTNGIPKFNGNVIGLPASKKTDELI
;
A
#
# COMPACT_ATOMS: atom_id res chain seq x y z
N MET A 1 22.70 -12.36 -5.48
CA MET A 1 22.99 -11.00 -4.99
C MET A 1 24.11 -10.98 -3.96
N THR A 2 24.13 -11.89 -2.98
CA THR A 2 25.18 -11.97 -1.95
C THR A 2 26.59 -12.01 -2.53
N GLY A 3 26.84 -12.82 -3.57
CA GLY A 3 28.16 -12.88 -4.21
C GLY A 3 28.62 -11.56 -4.85
N ALA A 4 27.71 -10.75 -5.40
CA ALA A 4 28.06 -9.46 -5.98
C ALA A 4 28.37 -8.40 -4.90
N ILE A 5 27.70 -8.49 -3.74
CA ILE A 5 27.98 -7.67 -2.55
C ILE A 5 29.34 -8.06 -1.96
N SER A 6 29.64 -9.37 -1.85
CA SER A 6 30.94 -9.87 -1.40
C SER A 6 32.08 -9.42 -2.32
N LEU A 7 31.87 -9.42 -3.64
CA LEU A 7 32.85 -8.92 -4.60
C LEU A 7 33.07 -7.41 -4.47
N LEU A 8 32.00 -6.62 -4.31
CA LEU A 8 32.11 -5.18 -4.03
C LEU A 8 32.92 -4.92 -2.77
N GLN A 9 32.66 -5.67 -1.70
CA GLN A 9 33.36 -5.53 -0.43
C GLN A 9 34.86 -5.84 -0.55
N VAL A 10 35.24 -6.92 -1.25
CA VAL A 10 36.65 -7.27 -1.51
C VAL A 10 37.34 -6.20 -2.36
N ILE A 11 36.66 -5.60 -3.35
CA ILE A 11 37.21 -4.52 -4.18
C ILE A 11 37.45 -3.24 -3.36
N ILE A 12 36.55 -2.94 -2.42
CA ILE A 12 36.67 -1.80 -1.51
C ILE A 12 37.82 -2.02 -0.51
N GLU A 13 37.93 -3.21 0.07
CA GLU A 13 38.99 -3.59 1.03
C GLU A 13 40.39 -3.57 0.41
N ASN A 14 40.51 -3.92 -0.89
CA ASN A 14 41.78 -3.89 -1.62
C ASN A 14 42.11 -2.53 -2.27
N ASN A 15 41.29 -1.48 -2.02
CA ASN A 15 41.53 -0.11 -2.51
C ASN A 15 41.65 0.04 -4.05
N PHE A 16 41.16 -0.92 -4.85
CA PHE A 16 41.18 -0.88 -6.32
C PHE A 16 40.13 0.05 -6.95
N GLN A 17 39.40 0.81 -6.13
CA GLN A 17 38.38 1.76 -6.58
C GLN A 17 38.95 2.82 -7.54
N THR A 18 40.23 3.15 -7.39
CA THR A 18 40.94 4.13 -8.20
C THR A 18 41.54 3.53 -9.49
N THR A 19 41.94 2.26 -9.48
CA THR A 19 42.54 1.58 -10.64
C THR A 19 41.49 1.12 -11.66
N PHE A 20 40.30 0.71 -11.19
CA PHE A 20 39.21 0.19 -12.04
C PHE A 20 37.89 0.94 -11.81
N SER A 21 37.93 2.27 -11.88
CA SER A 21 36.77 3.15 -11.64
C SER A 21 35.54 2.80 -12.50
N GLU A 22 35.75 2.48 -13.78
CA GLU A 22 34.64 2.11 -14.68
C GLU A 22 34.03 0.75 -14.35
N THR A 23 34.84 -0.25 -13.98
CA THR A 23 34.36 -1.57 -13.58
C THR A 23 33.60 -1.52 -12.26
N TYR A 24 34.07 -0.71 -11.31
CA TYR A 24 33.39 -0.47 -10.05
C TYR A 24 32.00 0.17 -10.26
N LYS A 25 31.92 1.21 -11.11
CA LYS A 25 30.64 1.85 -11.48
C LYS A 25 29.67 0.88 -12.14
N LEU A 26 30.15 0.02 -13.06
CA LEU A 26 29.31 -0.99 -13.71
C LEU A 26 28.77 -2.00 -12.71
N LEU A 27 29.62 -2.51 -11.82
CA LEU A 27 29.23 -3.47 -10.78
C LEU A 27 28.23 -2.85 -9.81
N LEU A 28 28.42 -1.58 -9.43
CA LEU A 28 27.49 -0.84 -8.59
C LEU A 28 26.11 -0.73 -9.26
N ILE A 29 26.05 -0.38 -10.54
CA ILE A 29 24.78 -0.30 -11.30
C ILE A 29 24.10 -1.68 -11.36
N ILE A 30 24.85 -2.73 -11.66
CA ILE A 30 24.32 -4.11 -11.73
C ILE A 30 23.78 -4.59 -10.38
N VAL A 31 24.36 -4.16 -9.26
CA VAL A 31 23.86 -4.48 -7.91
C VAL A 31 22.70 -3.55 -7.51
N THR A 32 22.71 -2.31 -7.97
CA THR A 32 21.70 -1.29 -7.65
C THR A 32 20.38 -1.51 -8.39
N ILE A 33 20.42 -1.99 -9.63
CA ILE A 33 19.20 -2.30 -10.40
C ILE A 33 18.30 -3.34 -9.69
N PRO A 34 18.78 -4.55 -9.34
CA PRO A 34 17.93 -5.54 -8.69
C PRO A 34 17.50 -5.12 -7.28
N ILE A 35 18.33 -4.40 -6.52
CA ILE A 35 17.95 -3.94 -5.17
C ILE A 35 16.89 -2.84 -5.23
N THR A 36 16.99 -1.91 -6.19
CA THR A 36 15.97 -0.85 -6.39
C THR A 36 14.66 -1.44 -6.89
N THR A 37 14.69 -2.43 -7.79
CA THR A 37 13.46 -3.09 -8.25
C THR A 37 12.78 -3.88 -7.14
N VAL A 38 13.54 -4.66 -6.35
CA VAL A 38 12.96 -5.44 -5.23
C VAL A 38 12.39 -4.52 -4.15
N GLU A 39 13.08 -3.44 -3.79
CA GLU A 39 12.56 -2.47 -2.82
C GLU A 39 11.36 -1.69 -3.36
N ALA A 40 11.34 -1.34 -4.64
CA ALA A 40 10.19 -0.72 -5.30
C ALA A 40 8.97 -1.66 -5.31
N GLU A 41 9.15 -2.94 -5.67
CA GLU A 41 8.10 -3.96 -5.62
C GLU A 41 7.57 -4.15 -4.20
N ARG A 42 8.47 -4.23 -3.20
CA ARG A 42 8.11 -4.30 -1.79
C ARG A 42 7.30 -3.08 -1.36
N CYS A 43 7.77 -1.86 -1.68
CA CYS A 43 7.09 -0.62 -1.35
C CYS A 43 5.70 -0.57 -1.98
N PHE A 44 5.59 -0.85 -3.28
CA PHE A 44 4.32 -0.85 -4.00
C PHE A 44 3.36 -1.93 -3.47
N SER A 45 3.85 -3.12 -3.15
CA SER A 45 3.07 -4.20 -2.54
C SER A 45 2.54 -3.79 -1.17
N THR A 46 3.37 -3.15 -0.35
CA THR A 46 2.99 -2.66 0.98
C THR A 46 1.93 -1.57 0.85
N LEU A 47 2.13 -0.61 -0.06
CA LEU A 47 1.16 0.45 -0.34
C LEU A 47 -0.17 -0.11 -0.86
N LYS A 48 -0.12 -1.10 -1.76
CA LYS A 48 -1.30 -1.82 -2.25
C LYS A 48 -2.06 -2.47 -1.11
N ARG A 49 -1.36 -3.11 -0.16
CA ARG A 49 -1.96 -3.72 1.03
C ARG A 49 -2.61 -2.67 1.94
N VAL A 50 -1.93 -1.56 2.22
CA VAL A 50 -2.48 -0.43 3.01
C VAL A 50 -3.72 0.16 2.34
N LYS A 51 -3.66 0.47 1.04
CA LYS A 51 -4.80 0.98 0.27
C LYS A 51 -5.98 0.01 0.28
N THR A 52 -5.70 -1.29 0.20
CA THR A 52 -6.74 -2.33 0.26
C THR A 52 -7.34 -2.41 1.65
N PHE A 53 -6.52 -2.36 2.69
CA PHE A 53 -6.96 -2.36 4.09
C PHE A 53 -7.86 -1.15 4.41
N SER A 54 -7.45 0.08 4.05
CA SER A 54 -8.30 1.26 4.27
C SER A 54 -9.63 1.17 3.52
N ARG A 55 -9.63 0.62 2.29
CA ARG A 55 -10.87 0.41 1.52
C ARG A 55 -11.75 -0.69 2.10
N SER A 56 -11.17 -1.77 2.62
CA SER A 56 -11.91 -2.84 3.27
C SER A 56 -12.53 -2.36 4.57
N THR A 57 -11.81 -1.60 5.40
CA THR A 57 -12.35 -1.01 6.64
C THR A 57 -13.53 -0.09 6.35
N MET A 58 -13.43 0.81 5.37
CA MET A 58 -14.59 1.62 4.95
C MET A 58 -15.79 0.79 4.45
N SER A 59 -15.52 -0.36 3.84
CA SER A 59 -16.59 -1.26 3.37
C SER A 59 -17.19 -2.06 4.52
N GLU A 60 -16.38 -2.43 5.50
CA GLU A 60 -16.76 -3.11 6.73
C GLU A 60 -17.62 -2.21 7.61
N ASP A 61 -17.26 -0.93 7.80
CA ASP A 61 -18.08 0.04 8.54
C ASP A 61 -19.47 0.21 7.90
N ARG A 62 -19.51 0.31 6.57
CA ARG A 62 -20.76 0.39 5.81
C ARG A 62 -21.58 -0.90 5.92
N LEU A 63 -20.93 -2.06 5.85
CA LEU A 63 -21.58 -3.35 6.00
C LEU A 63 -22.10 -3.55 7.42
N ASN A 64 -21.35 -3.12 8.43
CA ASN A 64 -21.74 -3.20 9.83
C ASN A 64 -22.94 -2.30 10.12
N ALA A 65 -22.96 -1.07 9.60
CA ALA A 65 -24.13 -0.19 9.68
C ALA A 65 -25.37 -0.79 8.99
N LEU A 66 -25.20 -1.41 7.82
CA LEU A 66 -26.28 -2.11 7.13
C LEU A 66 -26.75 -3.36 7.88
N ALA A 67 -25.84 -4.10 8.50
CA ALA A 67 -26.16 -5.28 9.31
C ALA A 67 -26.96 -4.87 10.55
N MET A 68 -26.52 -3.83 11.26
CA MET A 68 -27.23 -3.25 12.40
C MET A 68 -28.63 -2.78 12.00
N LEU A 69 -28.74 -2.13 10.84
CA LEU A 69 -30.03 -1.73 10.30
C LEU A 69 -30.93 -2.92 9.94
N SER A 70 -30.35 -3.99 9.40
CA SER A 70 -31.10 -5.21 9.05
C SER A 70 -31.66 -5.90 10.30
N ILE A 71 -30.94 -5.86 11.43
CA ILE A 71 -31.41 -6.35 12.73
C ILE A 71 -32.56 -5.49 13.25
N GLU A 72 -32.43 -4.17 13.15
CA GLU A 72 -33.46 -3.18 13.56
C GLU A 72 -34.55 -2.96 12.50
N LYS A 73 -34.60 -3.82 11.47
CA LYS A 73 -35.56 -3.73 10.35
C LYS A 73 -37.02 -3.73 10.81
N ARG A 74 -37.33 -4.41 11.91
CA ARG A 74 -38.67 -4.43 12.51
C ARG A 74 -39.10 -3.05 13.03
N MET A 75 -38.16 -2.27 13.56
CA MET A 75 -38.42 -0.92 14.08
C MET A 75 -38.48 0.11 12.95
N THR A 76 -37.71 -0.09 11.88
CA THR A 76 -37.64 0.84 10.74
C THR A 76 -38.79 0.71 9.74
N ASN A 77 -39.55 -0.39 9.76
CA ASN A 77 -40.79 -0.53 9.00
C ASN A 77 -41.89 0.48 9.39
N GLY A 78 -41.79 1.11 10.57
CA GLY A 78 -42.70 2.17 11.01
C GLY A 78 -42.35 3.57 10.49
N ILE A 79 -41.20 3.74 9.81
CA ILE A 79 -40.67 5.04 9.42
C ILE A 79 -40.74 5.19 7.89
N PRO A 80 -41.66 5.99 7.33
CA PRO A 80 -41.74 6.20 5.90
C PRO A 80 -40.45 6.84 5.37
N LYS A 81 -39.95 6.34 4.23
CA LYS A 81 -38.71 6.79 3.53
C LYS A 81 -37.37 6.59 4.27
N PHE A 82 -37.33 5.80 5.35
CA PHE A 82 -36.08 5.54 6.08
C PHE A 82 -34.91 5.08 5.20
N ASN A 83 -35.15 4.12 4.29
CA ASN A 83 -34.13 3.56 3.40
C ASN A 83 -33.50 4.61 2.46
N GLY A 84 -34.27 5.62 2.03
CA GLY A 84 -33.76 6.69 1.17
C GLY A 84 -32.76 7.62 1.88
N ASN A 85 -33.00 7.88 3.16
CA ASN A 85 -32.15 8.77 3.96
C ASN A 85 -30.85 8.08 4.41
N VAL A 86 -30.92 6.80 4.79
CA VAL A 86 -29.72 6.06 5.26
C VAL A 86 -28.79 5.59 4.15
N ILE A 87 -29.27 5.46 2.91
CA ILE A 87 -28.39 5.18 1.76
C ILE A 87 -27.67 6.47 1.32
N GLY A 88 -28.33 7.64 1.45
CA GLY A 88 -27.78 8.94 1.06
C GLY A 88 -26.80 9.57 2.06
N LEU A 89 -27.07 9.47 3.37
CA LEU A 89 -26.20 10.05 4.42
C LEU A 89 -24.74 9.54 4.39
N PRO A 90 -24.46 8.24 4.24
CA PRO A 90 -23.09 7.72 4.16
C PRO A 90 -22.44 7.94 2.79
N ALA A 91 -23.21 8.27 1.75
CA ALA A 91 -22.65 8.66 0.45
C ALA A 91 -22.10 10.10 0.48
N SER A 92 -22.74 11.01 1.23
CA SER A 92 -22.32 12.42 1.34
C SER A 92 -21.02 12.61 2.13
N LYS A 93 -20.81 11.84 3.21
CA LYS A 93 -19.60 11.95 4.07
C LYS A 93 -18.28 11.63 3.35
N LYS A 94 -18.35 11.03 2.16
CA LYS A 94 -17.17 10.72 1.34
C LYS A 94 -16.58 11.94 0.63
N THR A 95 -17.32 13.04 0.58
CA THR A 95 -16.93 14.26 -0.16
C THR A 95 -16.20 15.28 0.71
N ASP A 96 -16.30 15.16 2.05
CA ASP A 96 -15.77 16.16 2.99
C ASP A 96 -14.42 15.77 3.62
N GLU A 97 -13.93 14.55 3.41
CA GLU A 97 -12.59 14.09 3.86
C GLU A 97 -11.51 14.15 2.75
N LEU A 98 -11.84 14.72 1.59
CA LEU A 98 -10.92 14.85 0.45
C LEU A 98 -10.74 16.30 -0.05
N ILE A 99 -11.02 17.30 0.80
CA ILE A 99 -10.57 18.69 0.59
C ILE A 99 -9.63 19.07 1.73
#